data_AF-A0A535P9X6-F1
#
_entry.id   AF-A0A535P9X6-F1
#
_cell.length_a   1.000
_cell.length_b   1.000
_cell.length_c   1.000
_cell.angle_alpha   90.00
_cell.angle_beta   90.00
_cell.angle_gamma   90.00
#
_symmetry.space_group_name_H-M   'P 1'
#
loop_
_entity.id
_entity.type
_entity.pdbx_description
1 polymer ?
#
loop_
_entity_poly.entity_id
_entity_poly.type
_entity_poly.pdbx_seq_one_letter_code
_entity_poly.pdbx_strand_id
1 'polypeptide(L)'
;MDHVDSAPERAQAFLAKEPVLWLGTVRADGHPHLVPTWFVWDGRKILSFSKPHAVKVRAVAADPRVMIALGSPLDDFDVQLIEGEARLLDRPTDHTLAAPIARKYRTWLASAGLTLDGFVETYAQPIEITPVRYLGWQGRAARAAACGASRLSSGASRISSGASRLSAFASRRRGSPAPRWLRGLPSRHHPGARPIRRGRDPRWAFGSGRGPAAAAT
;
A
#
# COMPACT_ATOMS: atom_id res chain seq x y z
N MET A 1 7.45 35.05 3.46
CA MET A 1 7.43 34.00 2.41
C MET A 1 6.71 32.83 3.04
N ASP A 2 5.44 32.69 2.70
CA ASP A 2 4.46 31.96 3.52
C ASP A 2 4.56 30.47 3.23
N HIS A 3 4.99 29.67 4.20
CA HIS A 3 5.13 28.22 4.04
C HIS A 3 3.77 27.55 4.25
N VAL A 4 2.86 27.72 3.28
CA VAL A 4 1.77 26.77 3.08
C VAL A 4 2.44 25.44 2.76
N ASP A 5 2.21 24.39 3.56
CA ASP A 5 2.77 23.07 3.27
C ASP A 5 2.49 22.74 1.80
N SER A 6 3.57 22.61 1.03
CA SER A 6 3.48 22.29 -0.38
C SER A 6 2.85 20.90 -0.54
N ALA A 7 2.22 20.62 -1.69
CA ALA A 7 1.67 19.29 -1.96
C ALA A 7 2.68 18.15 -1.70
N PRO A 8 3.99 18.29 -2.01
CA PRO A 8 5.01 17.33 -1.62
C PRO A 8 5.20 17.15 -0.11
N GLU A 9 5.29 18.23 0.67
CA GLU A 9 5.52 18.15 2.13
C GLU A 9 4.36 17.45 2.84
N ARG A 10 3.12 17.80 2.48
CA ARG A 10 1.92 17.12 3.01
C ARG A 10 1.91 15.64 2.64
N ALA A 11 2.16 15.32 1.38
CA ALA A 11 2.21 13.93 0.93
C ALA A 11 3.28 13.12 1.67
N GLN A 12 4.46 13.69 1.90
CA GLN A 12 5.52 13.06 2.69
C GLN A 12 5.11 12.83 4.15
N ALA A 13 4.40 13.79 4.76
CA ALA A 13 3.84 13.62 6.10
C ALA A 13 2.82 12.46 6.17
N PHE A 14 1.97 12.32 5.15
CA PHE A 14 1.05 11.18 5.04
C PHE A 14 1.80 9.86 4.85
N LEU A 15 2.82 9.82 3.99
CA LEU A 15 3.65 8.62 3.79
C LEU A 15 4.36 8.17 5.07
N ALA A 16 4.79 9.11 5.91
CA ALA A 16 5.40 8.80 7.20
C ALA A 16 4.39 8.22 8.22
N LYS A 17 3.15 8.70 8.20
CA LYS A 17 2.11 8.39 9.21
C LYS A 17 1.22 7.20 8.83
N GLU A 18 0.78 7.15 7.58
CA GLU A 18 -0.32 6.28 7.18
C GLU A 18 0.11 4.81 7.19
N PRO A 19 -0.77 3.91 7.67
CA PRO A 19 -0.43 2.50 7.77
C PRO A 19 -0.73 1.72 6.49
N VAL A 20 -1.58 2.24 5.61
CA VAL A 20 -2.01 1.58 4.38
C VAL A 20 -2.06 2.63 3.29
N LEU A 21 -1.66 2.25 2.08
CA LEU A 21 -1.93 3.01 0.87
C LEU A 21 -2.79 2.19 -0.07
N TRP A 22 -3.57 2.88 -0.89
CA TRP A 22 -4.24 2.28 -2.04
C TRP A 22 -3.32 2.38 -3.26
N LEU A 23 -2.97 1.23 -3.84
CA LEU A 23 -2.11 1.14 -5.01
C LEU A 23 -2.95 0.85 -6.25
N GLY A 24 -3.02 1.83 -7.14
CA GLY A 24 -3.55 1.75 -8.48
C GLY A 24 -2.47 1.31 -9.47
N THR A 25 -2.79 0.31 -10.27
CA THR A 25 -1.97 -0.27 -11.34
C THR A 25 -2.82 -0.45 -12.58
N VAL A 26 -2.22 -0.51 -13.76
CA VAL A 26 -2.91 -0.82 -15.01
C VAL A 26 -2.53 -2.23 -15.44
N ARG A 27 -3.53 -3.09 -15.64
CA ARG A 27 -3.31 -4.46 -16.13
C ARG A 27 -2.93 -4.44 -17.61
N ALA A 28 -2.33 -5.53 -18.10
CA ALA A 28 -1.96 -5.66 -19.50
C ALA A 28 -3.15 -5.55 -20.49
N ASP A 29 -4.38 -5.82 -20.03
CA ASP A 29 -5.63 -5.64 -20.78
C ASP A 29 -6.19 -4.21 -20.68
N GLY A 30 -5.45 -3.27 -20.08
CA GLY A 30 -5.85 -1.88 -19.88
C GLY A 30 -6.78 -1.63 -18.69
N HIS A 31 -7.28 -2.68 -18.01
CA HIS A 31 -8.17 -2.47 -16.87
C HIS A 31 -7.42 -1.91 -15.65
N PRO A 32 -8.01 -0.91 -14.96
CA PRO A 32 -7.45 -0.43 -13.71
C PRO A 32 -7.60 -1.50 -12.62
N HIS A 33 -6.58 -1.61 -11.78
CA HIS A 33 -6.55 -2.50 -10.63
C HIS A 33 -6.10 -1.74 -9.39
N LEU A 34 -6.97 -1.67 -8.38
CA LEU A 34 -6.78 -0.89 -7.16
C LEU A 34 -6.85 -1.80 -5.94
N VAL A 35 -5.82 -1.76 -5.10
CA VAL A 35 -5.72 -2.64 -3.93
C VAL A 35 -5.04 -1.94 -2.75
N PRO A 36 -5.49 -2.17 -1.51
CA PRO A 36 -4.78 -1.70 -0.34
C PRO A 36 -3.47 -2.49 -0.15
N THR A 37 -2.42 -1.83 0.35
CA THR A 37 -1.15 -2.49 0.65
C THR A 37 -0.43 -1.83 1.83
N TRP A 38 0.29 -2.63 2.61
CA TRP A 38 1.24 -2.12 3.59
C TRP A 38 2.48 -1.60 2.89
N PHE A 39 3.13 -0.63 3.52
CA PHE A 39 4.30 0.01 2.95
C PHE A 39 5.20 0.62 4.02
N VAL A 40 6.46 0.82 3.65
CA VAL A 40 7.37 1.68 4.37
C VAL A 40 7.81 2.84 3.47
N TRP A 41 8.06 3.97 4.10
CA TRP A 41 8.57 5.18 3.46
C TRP A 41 9.94 5.47 4.05
N ASP A 42 10.95 5.62 3.20
CA ASP A 42 12.34 5.91 3.62
C ASP A 42 12.72 7.40 3.48
N GLY A 43 11.75 8.25 3.11
CA GLY A 43 11.98 9.66 2.79
C GLY A 43 12.15 9.94 1.30
N ARG A 44 12.32 8.91 0.46
CA ARG A 44 12.51 9.03 -1.00
C ARG A 44 11.67 8.05 -1.80
N LYS A 45 11.59 6.80 -1.34
CA LYS A 45 10.90 5.70 -2.00
C LYS A 45 9.94 5.00 -1.06
N ILE A 46 8.89 4.46 -1.66
CA ILE A 46 7.91 3.62 -1.01
C ILE A 46 8.30 2.18 -1.30
N LEU A 47 8.40 1.36 -0.27
CA LEU A 47 8.64 -0.06 -0.42
C LEU A 47 7.40 -0.84 0.06
N SER A 48 6.89 -1.69 -0.82
CA SER A 48 5.78 -2.60 -0.55
C SER A 48 6.17 -4.03 -0.91
N PHE A 49 5.40 -5.01 -0.44
CA PHE A 49 5.69 -6.41 -0.62
C PHE A 49 4.45 -7.15 -1.10
N SER A 50 4.64 -8.13 -1.96
CA SER A 50 3.54 -8.88 -2.56
C SER A 50 3.86 -10.35 -2.71
N LYS A 51 2.79 -11.14 -2.91
CA LYS A 51 2.94 -12.51 -3.42
C LYS A 51 3.46 -12.42 -4.86
N PRO A 52 4.44 -13.24 -5.27
CA PRO A 52 5.05 -13.14 -6.61
C PRO A 52 4.06 -13.20 -7.78
N HIS A 53 2.96 -13.94 -7.64
CA HIS A 53 1.94 -14.09 -8.70
C HIS A 53 0.70 -13.21 -8.52
N ALA A 54 0.79 -12.14 -7.72
CA ALA A 54 -0.32 -11.20 -7.55
C ALA A 54 -0.60 -10.41 -8.84
N VAL A 55 -1.85 -10.00 -9.05
CA VAL A 55 -2.26 -9.18 -10.20
C VAL A 55 -1.43 -7.90 -10.31
N LYS A 56 -1.19 -7.21 -9.18
CA LYS A 56 -0.36 -6.00 -9.13
C LYS A 56 1.08 -6.23 -9.59
N VAL A 57 1.66 -7.41 -9.32
CA VAL A 57 3.04 -7.74 -9.74
C VAL A 57 3.11 -7.87 -11.25
N ARG A 58 2.18 -8.64 -11.85
CA ARG A 58 2.08 -8.73 -13.32
C ARG A 58 1.78 -7.38 -13.97
N ALA A 59 0.93 -6.58 -13.35
CA ALA A 59 0.60 -5.24 -13.83
C ALA A 59 1.84 -4.33 -13.84
N VAL A 60 2.58 -4.25 -12.72
CA VAL A 60 3.82 -3.46 -12.64
C VAL A 60 4.90 -3.94 -13.60
N ALA A 61 5.01 -5.25 -13.83
CA ALA A 61 5.94 -5.80 -14.82
C ALA A 61 5.60 -5.37 -16.26
N ALA A 62 4.33 -5.14 -16.57
CA ALA A 62 3.87 -4.73 -17.89
C ALA A 62 3.87 -3.19 -18.07
N ASP A 63 3.52 -2.44 -17.01
CA ASP A 63 3.50 -0.98 -16.99
C ASP A 63 3.95 -0.47 -15.62
N PRO A 64 5.09 0.25 -15.53
CA PRO A 64 5.60 0.74 -14.25
C PRO A 64 4.78 1.87 -13.66
N ARG A 65 3.88 2.52 -14.42
CA ARG A 65 3.14 3.69 -13.94
C ARG A 65 2.09 3.28 -12.91
N VAL A 66 2.11 3.95 -11.76
CA VAL A 66 1.19 3.69 -10.65
C VAL A 66 0.59 4.96 -10.10
N MET A 67 -0.58 4.79 -9.49
CA MET A 67 -1.27 5.84 -8.73
C MET A 67 -1.39 5.40 -7.28
N ILE A 68 -1.08 6.30 -6.35
CA ILE A 68 -1.19 6.05 -4.91
C ILE A 68 -2.24 6.98 -4.33
N ALA A 69 -3.08 6.45 -3.47
CA ALA A 69 -3.97 7.25 -2.62
C ALA A 69 -3.76 6.91 -1.13
N LEU A 70 -3.66 7.95 -0.31
CA LEU A 70 -3.45 7.90 1.13
C LEU A 70 -4.42 8.86 1.82
N GLY A 71 -4.73 8.60 3.09
CA GLY A 71 -5.64 9.45 3.84
C GLY A 71 -7.10 9.01 3.76
N SER A 72 -7.99 9.93 4.11
CA SER A 72 -9.41 9.64 4.28
C SER A 72 -10.23 10.78 3.68
N PRO A 73 -11.14 10.51 2.74
CA PRO A 73 -12.04 11.53 2.25
C PRO A 73 -13.03 12.01 3.31
N LEU A 74 -13.26 11.21 4.37
CA LEU A 74 -14.12 11.57 5.50
C LEU A 74 -13.46 12.60 6.43
N ASP A 75 -12.13 12.75 6.34
CA ASP A 75 -11.37 13.73 7.10
C ASP A 75 -11.25 15.03 6.26
N ASP A 76 -12.40 15.66 5.94
CA ASP A 76 -12.48 16.86 5.09
C ASP A 76 -11.76 16.71 3.74
N PHE A 77 -12.01 15.60 3.02
CA PHE A 77 -11.34 15.29 1.76
C PHE A 77 -9.80 15.32 1.80
N ASP A 78 -9.17 15.19 2.98
CA ASP A 78 -7.71 15.21 3.14
C ASP A 78 -7.10 13.88 2.66
N VAL A 79 -6.85 13.84 1.35
CA VAL A 79 -6.40 12.67 0.61
C VAL A 79 -5.18 13.06 -0.19
N GLN A 80 -4.10 12.31 -0.05
CA GLN A 80 -2.89 12.52 -0.84
C GLN A 80 -2.91 11.58 -2.02
N LEU A 81 -2.85 12.17 -3.21
CA LEU A 81 -2.81 11.51 -4.51
C LEU A 81 -1.40 11.65 -5.07
N ILE A 82 -0.75 10.54 -5.41
CA ILE A 82 0.66 10.54 -5.82
C ILE A 82 0.80 9.67 -7.07
N GLU A 83 1.24 10.28 -8.17
CA GLU A 83 1.71 9.53 -9.33
C GLU A 83 3.13 9.02 -9.05
N GLY A 84 3.43 7.80 -9.46
CA GLY A 84 4.75 7.23 -9.28
C GLY A 84 5.09 6.18 -10.32
N GLU A 85 6.33 5.71 -10.24
CA GLU A 85 6.83 4.59 -11.03
C GLU A 85 7.24 3.45 -10.10
N ALA A 86 6.67 2.28 -10.33
CA ALA A 86 6.92 1.06 -9.60
C ALA A 86 7.91 0.17 -10.35
N ARG A 87 8.81 -0.45 -9.62
CA ARG A 87 9.75 -1.44 -10.11
C ARG A 87 9.75 -2.66 -9.19
N LEU A 88 9.72 -3.84 -9.80
CA LEU A 88 9.95 -5.09 -9.10
C LEU A 88 11.44 -5.22 -8.80
N LEU A 89 11.81 -5.57 -7.57
CA LEU A 89 13.21 -5.86 -7.28
C LEU A 89 13.57 -7.26 -7.80
N ASP A 90 14.74 -7.39 -8.44
CA ASP A 90 15.28 -8.65 -8.97
C ASP A 90 15.85 -9.59 -7.89
N ARG A 91 15.45 -9.35 -6.63
CA ARG A 91 15.83 -10.16 -5.48
C ARG A 91 14.59 -10.43 -4.65
N PRO A 92 14.46 -11.62 -4.06
CA PRO A 92 13.35 -11.90 -3.17
C PRO A 92 13.44 -11.03 -1.91
N THR A 93 12.32 -10.94 -1.21
CA THR A 93 12.28 -10.39 0.14
C THR A 93 13.24 -11.18 1.03
N ASP A 94 14.05 -10.46 1.81
CA ASP A 94 14.87 -11.01 2.89
C ASP A 94 14.54 -10.30 4.21
N HIS A 95 15.11 -10.77 5.32
CA HIS A 95 14.88 -10.19 6.65
C HIS A 95 15.32 -8.73 6.74
N THR A 96 16.39 -8.35 6.06
CA THR A 96 16.90 -6.97 6.06
C THR A 96 15.90 -6.03 5.41
N LEU A 97 15.38 -6.41 4.25
CA LEU A 97 14.41 -5.63 3.49
C LEU A 97 13.06 -5.59 4.20
N ALA A 98 12.67 -6.67 4.88
CA ALA A 98 11.42 -6.76 5.63
C ALA A 98 11.49 -6.15 7.05
N ALA A 99 12.68 -5.89 7.60
CA ALA A 99 12.84 -5.37 8.96
C ALA A 99 12.07 -4.05 9.23
N PRO A 100 12.01 -3.08 8.30
CA PRO A 100 11.16 -1.90 8.45
C PRO A 100 9.67 -2.23 8.58
N ILE A 101 9.15 -3.21 7.83
CA ILE A 101 7.77 -3.68 7.95
C ILE A 101 7.55 -4.32 9.32
N ALA A 102 8.47 -5.21 9.74
CA ALA A 102 8.39 -5.88 11.04
C ALA A 102 8.28 -4.87 12.20
N ARG A 103 9.03 -3.77 12.12
CA ARG A 103 8.99 -2.68 13.09
C ARG A 103 7.67 -1.88 13.01
N LYS A 104 7.30 -1.39 11.81
CA LYS A 104 6.13 -0.53 11.62
C LYS A 104 4.81 -1.25 11.94
N TYR A 105 4.73 -2.54 11.64
CA TYR A 105 3.49 -3.33 11.72
C TYR A 105 3.50 -4.43 12.78
N ARG A 106 4.43 -4.39 13.74
CA ARG A 106 4.63 -5.42 14.78
C ARG A 106 3.32 -5.90 15.41
N THR A 107 2.47 -4.98 15.85
CA THR A 107 1.19 -5.31 16.51
C THR A 107 0.22 -6.02 15.57
N TRP A 108 0.16 -5.60 14.30
CA TRP A 108 -0.75 -6.19 13.32
C TRP A 108 -0.28 -7.56 12.83
N LEU A 109 1.04 -7.71 12.62
CA LEU A 109 1.67 -8.99 12.35
C LEU A 109 1.36 -10.00 13.48
N ALA A 110 1.60 -9.61 14.73
CA ALA A 110 1.30 -10.45 15.89
C ALA A 110 -0.18 -10.82 15.99
N SER A 111 -1.08 -9.85 15.77
CA SER A 111 -2.54 -10.09 15.81
C SER A 111 -3.05 -11.01 14.70
N ALA A 112 -2.30 -11.10 13.59
CA ALA A 112 -2.60 -11.97 12.46
C ALA A 112 -1.89 -13.33 12.55
N GLY A 113 -1.12 -13.57 13.62
CA GLY A 113 -0.32 -14.79 13.75
C GLY A 113 0.81 -14.90 12.71
N LEU A 114 1.23 -13.77 12.12
CA LEU A 114 2.23 -13.76 11.06
C LEU A 114 3.61 -13.41 11.62
N THR A 115 4.54 -14.37 11.59
CA THR A 115 5.94 -14.15 11.93
C THR A 115 6.68 -13.41 10.82
N LEU A 116 7.88 -12.89 11.10
CA LEU A 116 8.70 -12.27 10.05
C LEU A 116 9.10 -13.29 8.98
N ASP A 117 9.47 -14.51 9.37
CA ASP A 117 9.77 -15.59 8.42
C ASP A 117 8.59 -15.90 7.50
N GLY A 118 7.39 -16.05 8.09
CA GLY A 118 6.17 -16.27 7.31
C GLY A 118 5.83 -15.09 6.40
N PHE A 119 6.13 -13.86 6.82
CA PHE A 119 5.99 -12.67 5.98
C PHE A 119 6.97 -12.72 4.79
N VAL A 120 8.26 -12.98 5.05
CA VAL A 120 9.31 -13.07 4.01
C VAL A 120 8.95 -14.13 2.98
N GLU A 121 8.51 -15.31 3.42
CA GLU A 121 8.11 -16.41 2.55
C GLU A 121 6.85 -16.07 1.73
N THR A 122 5.82 -15.52 2.38
CA THR A 122 4.54 -15.24 1.71
C THR A 122 4.64 -14.05 0.76
N TYR A 123 5.30 -12.98 1.17
CA TYR A 123 5.39 -11.71 0.45
C TYR A 123 6.78 -11.55 -0.18
N ALA A 124 7.19 -12.59 -0.91
CA ALA A 124 8.55 -12.73 -1.45
C ALA A 124 8.91 -11.78 -2.60
N GLN A 125 7.97 -11.00 -3.15
CA GLN A 125 8.24 -10.03 -4.21
C GLN A 125 8.19 -8.59 -3.65
N PRO A 126 9.36 -7.92 -3.52
CA PRO A 126 9.41 -6.50 -3.21
C PRO A 126 9.02 -5.66 -4.43
N ILE A 127 8.32 -4.56 -4.14
CA ILE A 127 7.92 -3.53 -5.09
C ILE A 127 8.43 -2.20 -4.55
N GLU A 128 9.37 -1.59 -5.25
CA GLU A 128 9.90 -0.25 -4.97
C GLU A 128 9.13 0.75 -5.82
N ILE A 129 8.64 1.84 -5.22
CA ILE A 129 7.87 2.87 -5.91
C ILE A 129 8.52 4.23 -5.66
N THR A 130 8.82 4.94 -6.75
CA THR A 130 9.37 6.29 -6.71
C THR A 130 8.24 7.28 -6.99
N PRO A 131 7.90 8.18 -6.05
CA PRO A 131 6.97 9.27 -6.31
C PRO A 131 7.49 10.19 -7.43
N VAL A 132 6.60 10.56 -8.35
CA VAL A 132 6.90 11.45 -9.50
C VAL A 132 6.14 12.76 -9.39
N ARG A 133 4.85 12.72 -9.02
CA ARG A 133 4.02 13.92 -8.90
C ARG A 133 3.06 13.83 -7.72
N TYR A 134 2.86 14.96 -7.04
CA TYR A 134 1.99 15.07 -5.87
C TYR A 134 0.76 15.93 -6.21
N LEU A 135 -0.43 15.36 -6.04
CA LEU A 135 -1.72 15.87 -6.51
C LEU A 135 -2.74 16.02 -5.38
N GLY A 136 -2.28 16.19 -4.14
CA GLY A 136 -3.11 16.15 -2.94
C GLY A 136 -4.44 16.91 -3.07
N TRP A 137 -5.50 16.30 -2.53
CA TRP A 137 -6.83 16.86 -2.41
C TRP A 137 -7.09 17.22 -0.95
N GLN A 138 -7.76 18.35 -0.71
CA GLN A 138 -8.15 18.76 0.62
C GLN A 138 -9.40 19.66 0.57
N GLY A 139 -10.27 19.49 1.55
CA GLY A 139 -11.42 20.33 1.79
C GLY A 139 -11.03 21.69 2.36
N ARG A 140 -12.05 22.55 2.51
CA ARG A 140 -11.83 23.97 2.85
C ARG A 140 -11.26 24.15 4.25
N ALA A 141 -11.62 23.30 5.21
CA ALA A 141 -11.20 23.44 6.60
C ALA A 141 -9.74 22.97 6.78
N ALA A 142 -9.37 21.83 6.20
CA ALA A 142 -8.00 21.33 6.16
C ALA A 142 -7.05 22.34 5.49
N ARG A 143 -7.50 22.95 4.38
CA ARG A 143 -6.75 24.02 3.69
C ARG A 143 -6.58 25.28 4.54
N ALA A 144 -7.62 25.69 5.26
CA ALA A 144 -7.56 26.86 6.14
C ALA A 144 -6.62 26.62 7.35
N ALA A 145 -6.65 25.42 7.94
CA ALA A 145 -5.75 25.05 9.03
C ALA A 145 -4.27 25.10 8.61
N ALA A 146 -3.93 24.56 7.43
CA ALA A 146 -2.57 24.67 6.87
C ALA A 146 -2.13 26.13 6.67
N CYS A 147 -3.05 26.99 6.20
CA CYS A 147 -2.79 28.42 5.99
C CYS A 147 -2.71 29.23 7.31
N GLY A 148 -3.35 28.77 8.39
CA GLY A 148 -3.29 29.39 9.72
C GLY A 148 -2.02 29.03 10.48
N ALA A 149 -1.59 27.77 10.40
CA ALA A 149 -0.36 27.29 11.04
C ALA A 149 0.90 27.97 10.45
N SER A 150 0.94 28.20 9.14
CA SER A 150 2.06 28.88 8.49
C SER A 150 2.24 30.33 8.96
N ARG A 151 1.14 31.06 9.20
CA ARG A 151 1.15 32.46 9.70
C ARG A 151 1.69 32.58 11.12
N LEU A 152 1.40 31.60 11.98
CA LEU A 152 1.93 31.59 13.36
C LEU A 152 3.45 31.33 13.38
N SER A 153 3.97 30.52 12.44
CA SER A 153 5.42 30.27 12.35
C SER A 153 6.22 31.48 11.85
N SER A 154 5.63 32.33 10.98
CA SER A 154 6.30 33.51 10.45
C SER A 154 6.32 34.70 11.42
N GLY A 155 5.53 34.67 12.51
CA GLY A 155 5.48 35.73 13.52
C GLY A 155 6.31 35.43 14.78
N ALA A 156 6.79 34.21 14.97
CA ALA A 156 7.41 33.75 16.23
C ALA A 156 8.93 34.00 16.30
N SER A 157 9.41 35.13 15.77
CA SER A 157 10.79 35.61 16.01
C SER A 157 10.79 36.93 16.78
N ARG A 158 10.02 36.98 17.87
CA ARG A 158 10.32 37.75 19.09
C ARG A 158 9.22 37.50 20.13
N ILE A 159 9.62 37.60 21.39
CA ILE A 159 8.84 37.48 22.63
C ILE A 159 8.81 36.06 23.23
N SER A 160 9.85 35.79 24.02
CA SER A 160 9.75 34.92 25.18
C SER A 160 8.94 35.62 26.28
N SER A 161 7.79 35.07 26.66
CA SER A 161 7.32 34.96 28.05
C SER A 161 5.84 34.59 28.11
N GLY A 162 5.51 33.56 28.89
CA GLY A 162 4.33 33.57 29.74
C GLY A 162 2.99 33.08 29.15
N ALA A 163 2.47 32.06 29.83
CA ALA A 163 1.05 31.73 30.03
C ALA A 163 0.32 30.85 28.99
N SER A 164 0.22 29.59 29.41
CA SER A 164 -0.81 28.59 29.17
C SER A 164 -2.25 29.12 28.94
N ARG A 165 -2.97 28.53 27.98
CA ARG A 165 -4.30 27.87 28.17
C ARG A 165 -4.84 27.24 26.86
N LEU A 166 -5.00 25.91 26.92
CA LEU A 166 -6.08 25.05 26.39
C LEU A 166 -6.53 25.16 24.91
N SER A 167 -6.31 24.06 24.18
CA SER A 167 -7.42 23.18 23.76
C SER A 167 -6.90 21.79 23.44
N ALA A 168 -7.11 20.85 24.38
CA ALA A 168 -6.92 19.43 24.16
C ALA A 168 -8.19 18.87 23.50
N PHE A 169 -8.20 18.77 22.17
CA PHE A 169 -9.13 17.87 21.47
C PHE A 169 -8.44 16.52 21.25
N ALA A 170 -8.30 15.78 22.35
CA ALA A 170 -7.86 14.40 22.31
C ALA A 170 -9.00 13.54 21.74
N SER A 171 -9.03 13.35 20.42
CA SER A 171 -9.79 12.26 19.83
C SER A 171 -9.14 10.96 20.32
N ARG A 172 -9.80 10.30 21.29
CA ARG A 172 -9.46 8.96 21.74
C ARG A 172 -9.62 8.02 20.54
N ARG A 173 -8.56 7.83 19.76
CA ARG A 173 -8.43 6.66 18.88
C ARG A 173 -8.30 5.45 19.81
N ARG A 174 -9.44 4.86 20.19
CA ARG A 174 -9.47 3.45 20.62
C ARG A 174 -8.71 2.69 19.54
N GLY A 175 -7.69 1.94 19.94
CA GLY A 175 -6.87 1.15 19.02
C GLY A 175 -7.77 0.43 18.05
N SER A 176 -7.65 0.76 16.76
CA SER A 176 -8.47 0.13 15.74
C SER A 176 -8.15 -1.37 15.76
N PRO A 177 -9.16 -2.24 15.89
CA PRO A 177 -8.92 -3.67 15.76
C PRO A 177 -8.32 -3.94 14.37
N ALA A 178 -7.47 -4.96 14.29
CA ALA A 178 -6.82 -5.37 13.04
C ALA A 178 -7.84 -5.38 11.88
N PRO A 179 -7.53 -4.72 10.74
CA PRO A 179 -8.48 -4.57 9.64
C PRO A 179 -9.04 -5.93 9.20
N ARG A 180 -10.33 -5.95 8.84
CA ARG A 180 -11.13 -7.16 8.57
C ARG A 180 -10.50 -8.13 7.55
N TRP A 181 -9.66 -7.63 6.64
CA TRP A 181 -8.96 -8.44 5.63
C TRP A 181 -7.69 -9.14 6.15
N LEU A 182 -7.20 -8.84 7.36
CA LEU A 182 -6.14 -9.62 8.03
C LEU A 182 -6.66 -10.93 8.64
N ARG A 183 -7.97 -11.07 8.84
CA ARG A 183 -8.59 -12.27 9.46
C ARG A 183 -8.71 -13.47 8.53
N GLY A 184 -8.19 -13.37 7.29
CA GLY A 184 -8.32 -14.39 6.24
C GLY A 184 -7.01 -15.05 5.80
N LEU A 185 -5.90 -14.85 6.52
CA LEU A 185 -4.67 -15.60 6.23
C LEU A 185 -4.85 -17.07 6.64
N PRO A 186 -4.61 -18.04 5.74
CA PRO A 186 -4.75 -19.44 6.09
C PRO A 186 -3.69 -19.85 7.10
N SER A 187 -4.10 -20.14 8.33
CA SER A 187 -3.27 -20.86 9.30
C SER A 187 -3.05 -22.28 8.79
N ARG A 188 -1.87 -22.57 8.23
CA ARG A 188 -1.50 -23.96 7.92
C ARG A 188 -0.48 -24.45 8.94
N HIS A 189 -0.99 -25.07 9.99
CA HIS A 189 -0.28 -26.19 10.60
C HIS A 189 -0.34 -27.37 9.62
N HIS A 190 0.81 -27.91 9.25
CA HIS A 190 0.91 -29.16 8.50
C HIS A 190 1.85 -30.11 9.24
N PRO A 191 1.34 -31.13 9.95
CA PRO A 191 2.14 -32.28 10.33
C PRO A 191 2.02 -33.36 9.24
N GLY A 192 3.17 -33.90 8.81
CA GLY A 192 3.25 -35.21 8.17
C GLY A 192 3.13 -35.24 6.64
N ALA A 193 4.24 -35.03 5.95
CA ALA A 193 4.38 -35.45 4.56
C ALA A 193 4.66 -36.97 4.50
N ARG A 194 3.79 -37.74 3.83
CA ARG A 194 4.10 -39.07 3.28
C ARG A 194 4.19 -38.96 1.75
N PRO A 195 5.08 -39.73 1.09
CA PRO A 195 5.43 -39.48 -0.30
C PRO A 195 4.36 -39.97 -1.29
N ILE A 196 4.15 -39.19 -2.35
CA ILE A 196 3.20 -39.45 -3.43
C ILE A 196 3.80 -40.49 -4.40
N ARG A 197 3.08 -41.60 -4.63
CA ARG A 197 3.37 -42.57 -5.69
C ARG A 197 3.06 -41.96 -7.07
N ARG A 198 3.99 -42.13 -8.01
CA ARG A 198 3.86 -41.76 -9.43
C ARG A 198 2.80 -42.63 -10.12
N GLY A 199 1.95 -42.02 -10.95
CA GLY A 199 1.11 -42.68 -11.94
C GLY A 199 0.78 -41.75 -13.10
N ARG A 200 1.06 -42.19 -14.33
CA ARG A 200 0.65 -41.65 -15.64
C ARG A 200 -0.87 -41.36 -15.66
N ASP A 201 -1.44 -40.42 -16.42
CA ASP A 201 -1.32 -40.15 -17.86
C ASP A 201 -2.07 -38.82 -18.20
N PRO A 202 -1.76 -38.09 -19.30
CA PRO A 202 -2.35 -36.78 -19.61
C PRO A 202 -3.41 -36.86 -20.72
N ARG A 203 -4.57 -36.19 -20.54
CA ARG A 203 -5.44 -35.78 -21.67
C ARG A 203 -6.16 -34.46 -21.34
N TRP A 204 -5.71 -33.37 -21.96
CA TRP A 204 -6.50 -32.14 -22.10
C TRP A 204 -6.69 -31.91 -23.60
N ALA A 205 -7.93 -32.11 -24.06
CA ALA A 205 -8.34 -31.90 -25.44
C ALA A 205 -8.83 -30.45 -25.61
N PHE A 206 -8.22 -29.73 -26.54
CA PHE A 206 -8.81 -28.55 -27.18
C PHE A 206 -9.79 -29.03 -28.25
N GLY A 207 -11.01 -28.48 -28.25
CA GLY A 207 -12.03 -28.74 -29.28
C GLY A 207 -12.74 -27.45 -29.65
N SER A 208 -12.31 -26.86 -30.76
CA SER A 208 -12.93 -25.74 -31.45
C SER A 208 -14.30 -26.12 -32.02
N GLY A 209 -15.32 -25.31 -31.76
CA GLY A 209 -16.61 -25.41 -32.44
C GLY A 209 -16.58 -24.77 -33.83
N ARG A 210 -17.21 -25.43 -34.80
CA ARG A 210 -18.01 -24.82 -35.89
C ARG A 210 -18.99 -25.89 -36.41
N GLY A 211 -20.22 -25.45 -36.59
CA GLY A 211 -21.39 -26.23 -36.98
C GLY A 211 -21.47 -26.58 -38.48
N PRO A 212 -22.64 -27.08 -38.94
CA PRO A 212 -22.70 -28.22 -39.86
C PRO A 212 -23.14 -27.89 -41.29
N ALA A 213 -23.21 -28.96 -42.09
CA ALA A 213 -24.07 -29.25 -43.26
C ALA A 213 -23.38 -29.30 -44.63
N ALA A 214 -23.35 -30.49 -45.22
CA ALA A 214 -24.03 -30.80 -46.48
C ALA A 214 -23.85 -32.29 -46.84
N ALA A 215 -24.91 -32.88 -47.39
CA ALA A 215 -25.06 -34.27 -47.78
C ALA A 215 -24.31 -34.62 -49.08
N ALA A 216 -23.98 -35.90 -49.27
CA ALA A 216 -24.24 -36.65 -50.52
C ALA A 216 -23.82 -38.12 -50.38
N THR A 217 -24.81 -38.98 -50.66
CA THR A 217 -24.76 -40.37 -51.18
C THR A 217 -24.31 -41.49 -50.25
#